data_AF-A0A7E4USS4-F1
#
_entry.id   AF-A0A7E4USS4-F1
#
_cell.length_a   1.000
_cell.length_b   1.000
_cell.length_c   1.000
_cell.angle_alpha   90.00
_cell.angle_beta   90.00
_cell.angle_gamma   90.00
#
_symmetry.space_group_name_H-M   'P 1'
#
loop_
_entity.id
_entity.type
_entity.pdbx_description
1 polymer ?
#
loop_
_entity_poly.entity_id
_entity_poly.type
_entity_poly.pdbx_seq_one_letter_code
_entity_poly.pdbx_strand_id
1 'polypeptide(L)'
;MSGFFTTPVMSKYVSSLGLKTTLRSVTLIVVLVSLCQSGSALTCYDNTSGEMELVTNDAWEVCTLVPDVPINQNMGSKVYGLGQQNDNLDPYLSAFKNNDEKYQVLSMCIYERYDFRSFSPKFTQPEVLFRCVCNYDRCNSALNFEYYLSNLAEKPAVPPPVKAGATPSAAASSKF
;
A
#
# COMPACT_ATOMS: atom_id res chain seq x y z
N MET A 1 -16.43 -73.82 38.88
CA MET A 1 -15.98 -73.39 37.54
C MET A 1 -16.60 -72.03 37.26
N SER A 2 -15.75 -71.00 37.35
CA SER A 2 -15.68 -69.79 36.51
C SER A 2 -16.94 -69.25 35.81
N GLY A 3 -17.24 -67.97 36.05
CA GLY A 3 -17.94 -67.09 35.08
C GLY A 3 -18.62 -65.87 35.70
N PHE A 4 -17.97 -64.70 35.60
CA PHE A 4 -18.34 -63.38 36.13
C PHE A 4 -19.07 -62.47 35.08
N PHE A 5 -19.48 -61.27 35.52
CA PHE A 5 -19.71 -59.98 34.81
C PHE A 5 -21.10 -59.75 34.16
N THR A 6 -21.74 -58.56 34.14
CA THR A 6 -21.79 -57.28 34.91
C THR A 6 -22.93 -56.46 34.26
N THR A 7 -23.48 -55.48 34.99
CA THR A 7 -24.39 -54.42 34.49
C THR A 7 -23.66 -53.44 33.54
N PRO A 8 -24.34 -52.51 32.82
CA PRO A 8 -24.60 -51.20 33.44
C PRO A 8 -25.91 -50.48 33.03
N VAL A 9 -26.33 -49.63 33.98
CA VAL A 9 -27.29 -48.51 33.88
C VAL A 9 -26.50 -47.23 33.56
N MET A 10 -27.21 -46.21 33.07
CA MET A 10 -26.92 -44.76 33.08
C MET A 10 -26.60 -44.16 31.71
N SER A 11 -27.69 -43.77 31.03
CA SER A 11 -27.72 -42.67 30.07
C SER A 11 -28.21 -41.40 30.78
N LYS A 12 -27.81 -40.25 30.23
CA LYS A 12 -28.13 -38.86 30.57
C LYS A 12 -27.15 -38.21 31.53
N TYR A 13 -26.24 -37.42 30.97
CA TYR A 13 -26.01 -36.00 31.31
C TYR A 13 -25.05 -35.41 30.28
N VAL A 14 -25.58 -34.94 29.15
CA VAL A 14 -24.86 -34.07 28.22
C VAL A 14 -25.79 -32.90 27.91
N SER A 15 -25.19 -31.71 27.76
CA SER A 15 -25.78 -30.48 27.20
C SER A 15 -26.38 -29.49 28.20
N SER A 16 -25.53 -28.62 28.76
CA SER A 16 -25.99 -27.30 29.22
C SER A 16 -24.88 -26.25 29.39
N LEU A 17 -23.61 -26.63 29.60
CA LEU A 17 -22.55 -25.66 29.94
C LEU A 17 -21.77 -25.04 28.75
N GLY A 18 -22.00 -25.47 27.49
CA GLY A 18 -21.16 -25.06 26.34
C GLY A 18 -21.56 -23.79 25.58
N LEU A 19 -22.71 -23.17 25.88
CA LEU A 19 -23.32 -22.18 24.97
C LEU A 19 -22.98 -20.70 25.29
N LYS A 20 -22.57 -20.38 26.53
CA LYS A 20 -22.28 -18.99 26.94
C LYS A 20 -20.82 -18.57 26.74
N THR A 21 -19.89 -19.53 26.80
CA THR A 21 -18.45 -19.30 26.66
C THR A 21 -18.04 -19.09 25.20
N THR A 22 -18.72 -19.77 24.27
CA THR A 22 -18.52 -19.63 22.83
C THR A 22 -18.96 -18.27 22.29
N LEU A 23 -20.04 -17.69 22.84
CA LEU A 23 -20.57 -16.40 22.36
C LEU A 23 -19.59 -15.23 22.59
N ARG A 24 -18.92 -15.17 23.74
CA ARG A 24 -17.96 -14.09 24.08
C ARG A 24 -16.68 -14.15 23.25
N SER A 25 -16.18 -15.35 22.96
CA SER A 25 -14.97 -15.54 22.15
C SER A 25 -15.20 -15.15 20.69
N VAL A 26 -16.38 -15.42 20.13
CA VAL A 26 -16.72 -15.01 18.75
C VAL A 26 -16.79 -13.49 18.63
N THR A 27 -17.36 -12.78 19.60
CA THR A 27 -17.43 -11.31 19.58
C THR A 27 -16.04 -10.66 19.60
N LEU A 28 -15.11 -11.20 20.39
CA LEU A 28 -13.73 -10.68 20.46
C LEU A 28 -12.98 -10.86 19.13
N ILE A 29 -13.16 -12.01 18.47
CA ILE A 29 -12.54 -12.30 17.17
C ILE A 29 -13.10 -11.37 16.09
N VAL A 30 -14.41 -11.13 16.07
CA VAL A 30 -15.03 -10.20 15.11
C VAL A 30 -14.50 -8.77 15.30
N VAL A 31 -14.37 -8.29 16.55
CA VAL A 31 -13.82 -6.96 16.83
C VAL A 31 -12.34 -6.85 16.40
N LEU A 32 -11.54 -7.88 16.66
CA LEU A 32 -10.12 -7.93 16.24
C LEU A 32 -9.96 -7.94 14.71
N VAL A 33 -10.79 -8.70 14.00
CA VAL A 33 -10.75 -8.75 12.52
C VAL A 33 -11.18 -7.42 11.92
N SER A 34 -12.18 -6.74 12.50
CA SER A 34 -12.60 -5.41 12.03
C SER A 34 -11.56 -4.32 12.25
N LEU A 35 -10.73 -4.43 13.30
CA LEU A 35 -9.63 -3.49 13.57
C LEU A 35 -8.43 -3.69 12.61
N CYS A 36 -8.32 -4.84 11.95
CA CYS A 36 -7.24 -5.15 11.01
C CYS A 36 -7.53 -4.72 9.56
N GLN A 37 -8.72 -4.18 9.26
CA GLN A 37 -9.09 -3.79 7.88
C GLN A 37 -8.77 -2.34 7.51
N SER A 38 -8.05 -1.61 8.36
CA SER A 38 -7.56 -0.27 8.02
C SER A 38 -6.40 -0.40 7.01
N GLY A 39 -6.73 -0.53 5.73
CA GLY A 39 -5.78 -0.24 4.66
C GLY A 39 -5.32 1.20 4.83
N SER A 40 -4.00 1.42 4.98
CA SER A 40 -3.47 2.78 5.01
C SER A 40 -3.69 3.41 3.64
N ALA A 41 -4.66 4.31 3.60
CA ALA A 41 -4.95 5.16 2.46
C ALA A 41 -3.73 6.01 2.12
N LEU A 42 -3.32 6.02 0.85
CA LEU A 42 -2.19 6.83 0.41
C LEU A 42 -2.56 8.32 0.44
N THR A 43 -1.67 9.14 0.99
CA THR A 43 -1.83 10.60 1.00
C THR A 43 -0.89 11.25 -0.01
N CYS A 44 -1.44 11.97 -0.98
CA CYS A 44 -0.68 12.68 -2.01
C CYS A 44 -0.97 14.19 -1.99
N TYR A 45 -0.05 14.97 -2.56
CA TYR A 45 -0.38 16.34 -2.95
C TYR A 45 -1.19 16.32 -4.26
N ASP A 46 -2.22 17.14 -4.32
CA ASP A 46 -3.08 17.38 -5.48
C ASP A 46 -3.10 18.87 -5.80
N ASN A 47 -2.97 19.25 -7.08
CA ASN A 47 -3.12 20.64 -7.54
C ASN A 47 -4.07 20.79 -8.72
N THR A 48 -4.99 19.85 -8.91
CA THR A 48 -5.99 19.88 -9.97
C THR A 48 -6.99 21.03 -9.79
N SER A 49 -7.25 21.45 -8.55
CA SER A 49 -8.09 22.60 -8.19
C SER A 49 -7.41 23.97 -8.39
N GLY A 50 -6.09 23.99 -8.67
CA GLY A 50 -5.29 25.19 -8.84
C GLY A 50 -4.49 25.60 -7.59
N GLU A 51 -4.84 25.06 -6.42
CA GLU A 51 -4.06 25.18 -5.18
C GLU A 51 -3.50 23.82 -4.78
N MET A 52 -2.37 23.80 -4.07
CA MET A 52 -1.79 22.55 -3.59
C MET A 52 -2.49 22.12 -2.29
N GLU A 53 -3.12 20.95 -2.31
CA GLU A 53 -3.81 20.36 -1.17
C GLU A 53 -3.32 18.93 -0.88
N LEU A 54 -3.47 18.50 0.37
CA LEU A 54 -3.20 17.12 0.78
C LEU A 54 -4.50 16.31 0.68
N VAL A 55 -4.49 15.29 -0.16
CA VAL A 55 -5.66 14.42 -0.38
C VAL A 55 -5.28 12.99 -0.03
N THR A 56 -6.13 12.35 0.77
CA THR A 56 -6.00 10.94 1.15
C THR A 56 -7.11 10.15 0.46
N ASN A 57 -6.74 9.08 -0.26
CA ASN A 57 -7.69 8.30 -1.03
C ASN A 57 -7.29 6.83 -1.08
N ASP A 58 -8.21 5.95 -0.66
CA ASP A 58 -8.02 4.50 -0.59
C ASP A 58 -7.86 3.85 -1.98
N ALA A 59 -8.30 4.53 -3.04
CA ALA A 59 -8.17 4.05 -4.41
C ALA A 59 -6.80 4.41 -5.03
N TRP A 60 -5.96 5.20 -4.36
CA TRP A 60 -4.65 5.59 -4.88
C TRP A 60 -3.55 4.65 -4.41
N GLU A 61 -2.68 4.26 -5.33
CA GLU A 61 -1.53 3.41 -5.06
C GLU A 61 -0.20 4.13 -5.29
N VAL A 62 -0.20 5.21 -6.07
CA VAL A 62 0.98 6.05 -6.31
C VAL A 62 0.62 7.53 -6.30
N CYS A 63 1.56 8.38 -5.88
CA CYS A 63 1.52 9.82 -6.10
C CYS A 63 2.35 10.18 -7.34
N THR A 64 1.91 11.19 -8.07
CA THR A 64 2.49 11.63 -9.34
C THR A 64 3.00 13.06 -9.23
N LEU A 65 4.11 13.31 -9.91
CA LEU A 65 4.63 14.63 -10.24
C LEU A 65 4.82 14.73 -11.76
N VAL A 66 4.16 15.70 -12.38
CA VAL A 66 4.53 16.23 -13.69
C VAL A 66 5.28 17.53 -13.44
N PRO A 67 6.62 17.57 -13.56
CA PRO A 67 7.37 18.77 -13.25
C PRO A 67 7.22 19.81 -14.36
N ASP A 68 7.41 21.07 -13.99
CA ASP A 68 7.52 22.17 -14.96
C ASP A 68 8.91 22.16 -15.63
N VAL A 69 9.00 21.46 -16.75
CA VAL A 69 10.22 21.28 -17.55
C VAL A 69 9.93 21.64 -19.01
N PRO A 70 10.95 21.95 -19.85
CA PRO A 70 10.74 22.37 -21.23
C PRO A 70 9.86 21.46 -22.08
N ILE A 71 9.81 20.17 -21.76
CA ILE A 71 8.96 19.22 -22.46
C ILE A 71 7.47 19.28 -22.07
N ASN A 72 7.17 19.81 -20.88
CA ASN A 72 5.82 19.94 -20.33
C ASN A 72 5.28 21.38 -20.40
N GLN A 73 5.88 22.26 -21.21
CA GLN A 73 5.70 23.73 -21.18
C GLN A 73 4.25 24.24 -21.17
N ASN A 74 3.31 23.48 -21.72
CA ASN A 74 1.89 23.90 -21.81
C ASN A 74 1.02 23.41 -20.65
N MET A 75 1.54 22.56 -19.76
CA MET A 75 0.75 21.96 -18.67
C MET A 75 1.08 22.55 -17.30
N GLY A 76 2.24 23.21 -17.17
CA GLY A 76 2.80 23.60 -15.89
C GLY A 76 3.13 22.39 -15.01
N SER A 77 3.43 22.65 -13.73
CA SER A 77 3.62 21.57 -12.76
C SER A 77 2.28 20.99 -12.31
N LYS A 78 2.19 19.66 -12.25
CA LYS A 78 1.01 18.95 -11.74
C LYS A 78 1.41 17.90 -10.72
N VAL A 79 0.62 17.80 -9.66
CA VAL A 79 0.72 16.76 -8.64
C VAL A 79 -0.67 16.20 -8.38
N TYR A 80 -0.77 14.88 -8.24
CA TYR A 80 -2.03 14.18 -7.99
C TYR A 80 -1.75 12.71 -7.62
N GLY A 81 -2.73 12.03 -7.04
CA GLY A 81 -2.67 10.57 -6.84
C GLY A 81 -3.27 9.79 -8.00
N LEU A 82 -2.81 8.55 -8.19
CA LEU A 82 -3.29 7.63 -9.21
C LEU A 82 -3.70 6.28 -8.61
N GLY A 83 -4.82 5.75 -9.10
CA GLY A 83 -5.22 4.36 -8.92
C GLY A 83 -5.34 3.62 -10.25
N GLN A 84 -5.63 2.32 -10.20
CA GLN A 84 -5.76 1.44 -11.38
C GLN A 84 -6.83 1.91 -12.38
N GLN A 85 -7.84 2.65 -11.92
CA GLN A 85 -8.86 3.22 -12.79
C GLN A 85 -8.34 4.35 -13.69
N ASN A 86 -7.21 4.96 -13.34
CA ASN A 86 -6.66 6.13 -14.03
C ASN A 86 -5.50 5.77 -14.97
N ASP A 87 -4.74 4.73 -14.63
CA ASP A 87 -3.57 4.29 -15.40
C ASP A 87 -3.29 2.80 -15.13
N ASN A 88 -2.54 2.15 -16.02
CA ASN A 88 -2.02 0.81 -15.78
C ASN A 88 -0.87 0.88 -14.79
N LEU A 89 -1.13 0.61 -13.51
CA LEU A 89 -0.13 0.79 -12.46
C LEU A 89 0.81 -0.40 -12.28
N ASP A 90 0.52 -1.54 -12.90
CA ASP A 90 1.28 -2.78 -12.71
C ASP A 90 2.79 -2.63 -12.93
N PRO A 91 3.29 -1.93 -13.97
CA PRO A 91 4.72 -1.73 -14.15
C PRO A 91 5.37 -0.98 -13.00
N TYR A 92 4.71 0.07 -12.48
CA TYR A 92 5.21 0.87 -11.37
C TYR A 92 5.24 0.05 -10.09
N LEU A 93 4.12 -0.60 -9.77
CA LEU A 93 3.98 -1.40 -8.56
C LEU A 93 4.94 -2.59 -8.56
N SER A 94 5.19 -3.20 -9.73
CA SER A 94 6.19 -4.25 -9.85
C SER A 94 7.60 -3.74 -9.54
N ALA A 95 7.97 -2.55 -10.01
CA ALA A 95 9.28 -1.97 -9.72
C ALA A 95 9.41 -1.59 -8.25
N PHE A 96 8.37 -1.00 -7.64
CA PHE A 96 8.37 -0.68 -6.20
C PHE A 96 8.34 -1.91 -5.30
N LYS A 97 7.94 -3.09 -5.80
CA LYS A 97 8.05 -4.37 -5.07
C LYS A 97 9.47 -4.94 -5.10
N ASN A 98 10.29 -4.55 -6.06
CA ASN A 98 11.68 -5.01 -6.20
C ASN A 98 12.61 -4.29 -5.21
N ASN A 99 12.36 -4.44 -3.91
CA ASN A 99 13.21 -3.90 -2.85
C ASN A 99 13.91 -5.05 -2.11
N ASP A 100 15.17 -4.86 -1.76
CA ASP A 100 15.91 -5.76 -0.88
C ASP A 100 16.51 -4.99 0.32
N GLU A 101 17.36 -5.66 1.11
CA GLU A 101 18.01 -5.02 2.28
C GLU A 101 19.02 -3.93 1.89
N LYS A 102 19.42 -3.83 0.62
CA LYS A 102 20.50 -2.95 0.12
C LYS A 102 20.00 -1.85 -0.80
N TYR A 103 18.93 -2.07 -1.55
CA TYR A 103 18.36 -1.09 -2.47
C TYR A 103 16.83 -1.08 -2.42
N GLN A 104 16.29 0.12 -2.58
CA GLN A 104 14.85 0.36 -2.65
C GLN A 104 14.57 1.31 -3.82
N VAL A 105 13.59 0.97 -4.65
CA VAL A 105 13.08 1.92 -5.66
C VAL A 105 12.17 2.91 -4.96
N LEU A 106 12.59 4.19 -4.90
CA LEU A 106 11.82 5.25 -4.25
C LEU A 106 10.88 5.98 -5.21
N SER A 107 11.30 6.10 -6.47
CA SER A 107 10.57 6.81 -7.50
C SER A 107 10.91 6.23 -8.86
N MET A 108 9.99 6.38 -9.80
CA MET A 108 10.22 6.10 -11.21
C MET A 108 9.81 7.31 -12.03
N CYS A 109 10.70 7.81 -12.88
CA CYS A 109 10.38 8.85 -13.84
C CYS A 109 10.29 8.26 -15.24
N ILE A 110 9.19 8.53 -15.93
CA ILE A 110 8.91 8.03 -17.27
C ILE A 110 8.81 9.20 -18.23
N TYR A 111 9.44 8.99 -19.39
CA TYR A 111 9.25 9.79 -20.58
C TYR A 111 8.28 9.06 -21.49
N GLU A 112 7.13 9.65 -21.74
CA GLU A 112 6.07 9.10 -22.57
C GLU A 112 5.97 9.90 -23.86
N ARG A 113 5.80 9.20 -24.98
CA ARG A 113 5.56 9.79 -26.30
C ARG A 113 4.28 9.19 -26.86
N TYR A 114 3.28 10.04 -27.02
CA TYR A 114 1.98 9.70 -27.55
C TYR A 114 1.90 10.08 -29.03
N ASP A 115 1.71 9.09 -29.89
CA ASP A 115 1.55 9.31 -31.33
C ASP A 115 0.08 9.16 -31.73
N PHE A 116 -0.63 10.30 -31.75
CA PHE A 116 -2.05 10.33 -32.09
C PHE A 116 -2.33 10.54 -33.58
N ARG A 117 -1.29 10.55 -34.44
CA ARG A 117 -1.42 10.82 -35.88
C ARG A 117 -2.33 9.82 -36.60
N SER A 118 -2.39 8.58 -36.11
CA SER A 118 -3.28 7.53 -36.62
C SER A 118 -4.75 7.75 -36.25
N PHE A 119 -5.03 8.47 -35.16
CA PHE A 119 -6.39 8.69 -34.65
C PHE A 119 -7.05 9.93 -35.24
N SER A 120 -6.29 10.97 -35.55
CA SER A 120 -6.82 12.18 -36.18
C SER A 120 -5.73 12.96 -36.92
N PRO A 121 -6.02 13.47 -38.14
CA PRO A 121 -5.08 14.28 -38.91
C PRO A 121 -4.79 15.65 -38.24
N LYS A 122 -5.54 16.02 -37.20
CA LYS A 122 -5.29 17.25 -36.42
C LYS A 122 -4.03 17.17 -35.58
N PHE A 123 -3.62 15.96 -35.19
CA PHE A 123 -2.36 15.76 -34.49
C PHE A 123 -1.25 15.73 -35.52
N THR A 124 -0.52 16.83 -35.66
CA THR A 124 0.57 16.96 -36.63
C THR A 124 1.92 16.51 -36.04
N GLN A 125 2.03 16.46 -34.72
CA GLN A 125 3.23 16.05 -33.98
C GLN A 125 2.86 15.13 -32.81
N PRO A 126 3.76 14.20 -32.41
CA PRO A 126 3.58 13.44 -31.19
C PRO A 126 3.52 14.35 -29.96
N GLU A 127 2.63 14.03 -29.03
CA GLU A 127 2.62 14.65 -27.71
C GLU A 127 3.61 13.91 -26.80
N VAL A 128 4.18 14.64 -25.85
CA VAL A 128 5.20 14.10 -24.95
C VAL A 128 4.90 14.51 -23.53
N LEU A 129 5.17 13.61 -22.59
CA LEU A 129 4.96 13.83 -21.17
C LEU A 129 6.15 13.28 -20.39
N PHE A 130 6.71 14.10 -19.53
CA PHE A 130 7.65 13.65 -18.51
C PHE A 130 6.95 13.68 -17.15
N ARG A 131 6.88 12.54 -16.45
CA ARG A 131 6.30 12.45 -15.12
C ARG A 131 7.08 11.49 -14.24
N CYS A 132 7.03 11.71 -12.93
CA CYS A 132 7.57 10.83 -11.91
C CYS A 132 6.45 10.29 -11.02
N VAL A 133 6.59 9.06 -10.55
CA VAL A 133 5.66 8.41 -9.62
C VAL A 133 6.40 7.83 -8.43
N CYS A 134 5.72 7.75 -7.29
CA CYS A 134 6.24 7.20 -6.03
C CYS A 134 5.09 6.64 -5.18
N ASN A 135 5.35 5.62 -4.36
CA ASN A 135 4.31 4.86 -3.66
C ASN A 135 4.31 5.03 -2.13
N TYR A 136 4.62 6.23 -1.64
CA TYR A 136 4.61 6.55 -0.22
C TYR A 136 4.07 7.94 0.05
N ASP A 137 3.61 8.16 1.28
CA ASP A 137 2.91 9.40 1.63
C ASP A 137 3.71 10.65 1.29
N ARG A 138 3.02 11.59 0.64
CA ARG A 138 3.48 12.97 0.38
C ARG A 138 4.76 13.03 -0.44
N CYS A 139 5.09 11.95 -1.15
CA CYS A 139 6.33 11.85 -1.90
C CYS A 139 6.41 12.82 -3.10
N ASN A 140 5.27 13.35 -3.55
CA ASN A 140 5.16 14.33 -4.63
C ASN A 140 5.05 15.78 -4.12
N SER A 141 5.69 16.11 -2.99
CA SER A 141 5.66 17.46 -2.40
C SER A 141 6.33 18.56 -3.23
N ALA A 142 7.20 18.18 -4.15
CA ALA A 142 7.95 19.09 -5.00
C ALA A 142 7.22 19.32 -6.33
N LEU A 143 7.12 20.58 -6.76
CA LEU A 143 6.57 20.96 -8.07
C LEU A 143 7.62 21.00 -9.19
N ASN A 144 8.90 21.05 -8.83
CA ASN A 144 10.02 21.08 -9.76
C ASN A 144 10.86 19.81 -9.62
N PHE A 145 11.50 19.40 -10.72
CA PHE A 145 12.20 18.12 -10.78
C PHE A 145 13.44 18.07 -9.89
N GLU A 146 14.20 19.16 -9.80
CA GLU A 146 15.42 19.21 -8.98
C GLU A 146 15.12 19.04 -7.49
N TYR A 147 14.11 19.76 -6.99
CA TYR A 147 13.65 19.66 -5.61
C TYR A 147 12.98 18.32 -5.32
N TYR A 148 12.34 17.72 -6.31
CA TYR A 148 11.83 16.36 -6.18
C TYR A 148 12.97 15.38 -5.93
N LEU A 149 14.05 15.44 -6.73
CA LEU A 149 15.21 14.58 -6.55
C LEU A 149 15.91 14.79 -5.20
N SER A 150 16.04 16.03 -4.71
CA SER A 150 16.62 16.28 -3.40
C SER A 150 15.79 15.65 -2.27
N ASN A 151 14.46 15.73 -2.36
CA ASN A 151 13.57 15.17 -1.35
C ASN A 151 13.58 13.63 -1.35
N LEU A 152 13.85 12.99 -2.49
CA LEU A 152 14.05 11.53 -2.55
C LEU A 152 15.32 11.09 -1.82
N ALA A 153 16.39 11.88 -1.94
CA ALA A 153 17.69 11.57 -1.31
C ALA A 153 17.64 11.66 0.22
N GLU A 154 16.72 12.47 0.76
CA GLU A 154 16.55 12.69 2.20
C GLU A 154 15.58 11.71 2.88
N LYS A 155 14.98 10.76 2.13
CA LYS A 155 14.00 9.82 2.70
C LYS A 155 14.62 9.05 3.88
N PRO A 156 14.04 9.11 5.10
CA PRO A 156 14.53 8.33 6.22
C PRO A 156 14.42 6.84 5.89
N ALA A 157 15.50 6.09 6.17
CA ALA A 157 15.61 4.67 5.86
C ALA A 157 14.38 3.92 6.39
N VAL A 158 13.62 3.29 5.49
CA VAL A 158 12.59 2.34 5.87
C VAL A 158 13.31 1.16 6.54
N PRO A 159 12.98 0.78 7.78
CA PRO A 159 13.60 -0.38 8.39
C PRO A 159 13.37 -1.60 7.50
N PRO A 160 14.37 -2.49 7.34
CA PRO A 160 14.25 -3.63 6.43
C PRO A 160 13.01 -4.45 6.80
N PRO A 161 12.33 -5.05 5.80
CA PRO A 161 11.17 -5.89 6.05
C PRO A 161 11.56 -6.95 7.08
N VAL A 162 10.85 -6.97 8.21
CA VAL A 162 11.02 -8.01 9.23
C VAL A 162 10.72 -9.33 8.54
N LYS A 163 11.75 -10.16 8.31
CA LYS A 163 11.60 -11.49 7.72
C LYS A 163 10.53 -12.23 8.53
N ALA A 164 9.39 -12.50 7.90
CA ALA A 164 8.34 -13.33 8.46
C ALA A 164 8.93 -14.72 8.69
N GLY A 165 9.34 -14.99 9.93
CA GLY A 165 10.06 -16.23 10.27
C GLY A 165 10.95 -16.15 11.51
N ALA A 166 11.27 -14.96 12.03
CA ALA A 166 11.92 -14.86 13.33
C ALA A 166 10.87 -15.00 14.45
N THR A 167 10.64 -16.23 14.89
CA THR A 167 9.95 -16.50 16.16
C THR A 167 10.61 -15.66 17.25
N PRO A 168 9.88 -14.86 18.04
CA PRO A 168 10.46 -14.17 19.18
C PRO A 168 10.97 -15.23 20.16
N SER A 169 12.28 -15.43 20.19
CA SER A 169 12.93 -16.16 21.28
C SER A 169 12.75 -15.32 22.52
N ALA A 170 11.88 -15.76 23.42
CA ALA A 170 11.72 -15.21 24.75
C ALA A 170 13.08 -15.25 25.47
N ALA A 171 13.80 -14.12 25.45
CA ALA A 171 14.94 -13.93 26.32
C ALA A 171 14.40 -13.64 27.72
N ALA A 172 14.60 -14.63 28.58
CA ALA A 172 14.18 -14.65 29.95
C ALA A 172 14.70 -13.45 30.74
N SER A 173 13.83 -12.97 31.61
CA SER A 173 14.16 -12.21 32.80
C SER A 173 15.29 -12.90 33.59
N SER A 174 16.38 -12.19 33.86
CA SER A 174 17.21 -12.47 35.04
C SER A 174 17.75 -11.18 35.64
N LYS A 175 17.20 -10.84 36.81
CA LYS A 175 17.81 -10.19 37.98
C LYS A 175 19.24 -9.65 37.80
N PHE A 176 19.44 -8.36 38.09
CA PHE A 176 19.84 -7.88 39.42
C PHE A 176 19.30 -6.47 39.64
#